data_AF-A0A7R9P5V0-F1
#
_entry.id   AF-A0A7R9P5V0-F1
#
_cell.length_a   1.000
_cell.length_b   1.000
_cell.length_c   1.000
_cell.angle_alpha   90.00
_cell.angle_beta   90.00
_cell.angle_gamma   90.00
#
_symmetry.space_group_name_H-M   'P 1'
#
loop_
_entity.id
_entity.type
_entity.pdbx_description
1 polymer ?
#
loop_
_entity_poly.entity_id
_entity_poly.type
_entity_poly.pdbx_seq_one_letter_code
_entity_poly.pdbx_strand_id
1 'polypeptide(L)' 'MFFEPMLTRPLHRNFPFPLQHLCRAVVSSKVTYDGVNQLHLPKVLKAYLKEYHYKQRVRVRRFDLEH' A
#
# COMPACT_ATOMS: atom_id res chain seq x y z
N MET A 1 -15.48 6.31 -26.72
CA MET A 1 -14.02 6.32 -26.92
C MET A 1 -13.38 6.21 -25.55
N PHE A 2 -12.63 5.14 -25.30
CA PHE A 2 -11.89 4.94 -24.06
C PHE A 2 -10.49 5.50 -24.29
N PHE A 3 -10.17 6.59 -23.60
CA PHE A 3 -8.88 7.26 -23.73
C PHE A 3 -8.08 6.94 -22.47
N GLU A 4 -7.20 5.94 -22.54
CA GLU A 4 -6.29 5.65 -21.44
C GLU A 4 -5.14 6.66 -21.40
N PRO A 5 -4.66 7.01 -20.20
CA PRO A 5 -3.48 7.86 -20.05
C PRO A 5 -2.23 7.12 -20.58
N MET A 6 -1.53 7.75 -21.53
CA MET A 6 -0.25 7.24 -22.05
C MET A 6 0.92 7.74 -21.18
N LEU A 7 1.53 6.84 -20.40
CA LEU A 7 2.68 7.14 -19.51
C LEU A 7 4.04 6.89 -20.19
N THR A 8 4.35 7.61 -21.27
CA THR A 8 5.53 7.34 -22.12
C THR A 8 6.82 8.02 -21.69
N ARG A 9 6.74 9.14 -20.95
CA ARG A 9 7.92 9.92 -20.52
C ARG A 9 7.92 10.07 -18.99
N PRO A 10 8.80 9.37 -18.26
CA PRO A 10 8.89 9.52 -16.81
C PRO A 10 9.49 10.88 -16.46
N LEU A 11 8.96 11.52 -15.41
CA LEU A 11 9.55 12.72 -14.83
C LEU A 11 10.45 12.31 -13.66
N HIS A 12 11.74 12.63 -13.76
CA HIS A 12 12.72 12.30 -12.73
C HIS A 12 12.50 13.14 -11.46
N ARG A 13 12.58 12.48 -10.30
CA ARG A 13 12.62 13.15 -9.00
C ARG A 13 13.99 13.80 -8.80
N ASN A 14 14.01 15.00 -8.21
CA ASN A 14 15.21 15.79 -7.94
C ASN A 14 15.67 15.73 -6.47
N PHE A 15 15.07 14.88 -5.64
CA PHE A 15 15.43 14.71 -4.22
C PHE A 15 15.35 13.24 -3.78
N PRO A 16 16.18 12.85 -2.78
CA PRO A 16 16.07 11.54 -2.15
C PRO A 16 14.92 11.50 -1.14
N PHE A 17 14.35 10.32 -0.92
CA PHE A 17 13.39 10.14 0.18
C PHE A 17 14.10 10.18 1.54
N PRO A 18 13.43 10.67 2.60
CA PRO A 18 13.98 10.60 3.94
C PRO A 18 14.14 9.14 4.39
N LEU A 19 15.13 8.89 5.25
CA LEU A 19 15.44 7.54 5.74
C LEU A 19 14.19 6.83 6.29
N GLN A 20 13.36 7.54 7.05
CA GLN A 20 12.13 6.98 7.63
C GLN A 20 11.18 6.43 6.56
N HIS A 21 11.06 7.09 5.41
CA HIS A 21 10.21 6.65 4.30
C HIS A 21 10.82 5.45 3.57
N LEU A 22 12.15 5.43 3.40
CA LEU A 22 12.85 4.28 2.84
C LEU A 22 12.70 3.03 3.73
N CYS A 23 12.87 3.18 5.05
CA CYS A 23 12.63 2.10 6.02
C CYS A 23 11.19 1.60 5.96
N ARG A 24 10.22 2.51 5.86
CA ARG A 24 8.81 2.13 5.70
C ARG A 24 8.57 1.28 4.46
N ALA A 25 9.15 1.65 3.31
CA ALA A 25 9.00 0.86 2.09
C ALA A 25 9.53 -0.57 2.27
N VAL A 26 10.71 -0.72 2.89
CA VAL A 26 11.29 -2.03 3.19
C VAL A 26 10.41 -2.83 4.15
N VAL A 27 10.00 -2.25 5.29
CA VAL A 27 9.13 -2.92 6.27
C VAL A 27 7.79 -3.34 5.65
N SER A 28 7.16 -2.46 4.87
CA SER A 28 5.85 -2.74 4.25
C SER A 28 5.94 -3.81 3.16
N SER A 29 7.12 -4.04 2.57
CA SER A 29 7.34 -5.15 1.61
C SER A 29 7.52 -6.52 2.28
N LYS A 30 7.79 -6.54 3.59
CA LYS A 30 8.08 -7.77 4.36
C LYS A 30 6.96 -8.15 5.32
N VAL A 31 6.02 -7.24 5.58
CA VAL A 31 4.96 -7.41 6.58
C VAL A 31 3.60 -7.09 5.94
N THR A 32 2.57 -7.85 6.30
CA THR A 32 1.19 -7.57 5.86
C THR A 32 0.56 -6.43 6.66
N TYR A 33 -0.51 -5.83 6.15
CA TYR A 33 -1.23 -4.74 6.84
C TYR A 33 -1.64 -5.13 8.27
N ASP A 34 -2.11 -6.35 8.47
CA ASP A 34 -2.48 -6.86 9.79
C ASP A 34 -1.25 -7.21 10.64
N GLY A 35 -0.19 -7.71 10.02
CA GLY A 35 1.10 -7.99 10.67
C GLY A 35 1.74 -6.76 11.31
N VAL A 36 1.50 -5.55 10.78
CA VAL A 36 1.98 -4.30 11.41
C VAL A 36 1.47 -4.13 12.85
N ASN A 37 0.29 -4.66 13.19
CA ASN A 37 -0.23 -4.57 14.55
C ASN A 37 0.59 -5.39 15.55
N GLN A 38 1.22 -6.46 15.10
CA GLN A 38 2.02 -7.38 15.91
C GLN A 38 3.43 -6.83 16.21
N LEU A 39 3.89 -5.83 15.44
CA LEU A 39 5.19 -5.20 15.67
C LEU A 39 5.22 -4.46 17.02
N HIS A 40 6.33 -4.54 17.74
CA HIS A 40 6.55 -3.84 19.01
C HIS A 40 6.94 -2.37 18.75
N LEU A 41 6.03 -1.60 18.18
CA LEU A 41 6.22 -0.19 17.80
C LEU A 41 5.17 0.73 18.46
N PRO A 42 5.50 2.01 18.71
CA PRO A 42 4.51 3.02 19.10
C PRO A 42 3.36 3.14 18.09
N LYS A 43 2.17 3.49 18.60
CA LYS A 43 0.94 3.63 17.77
C LYS A 43 1.14 4.57 16.56
N VAL A 44 1.89 5.66 16.74
CA VAL A 44 2.19 6.64 15.68
C VAL A 44 2.98 5.99 14.54
N LEU A 45 3.99 5.17 14.84
CA LEU A 45 4.76 4.47 13.80
C LEU A 45 3.95 3.37 13.13
N LYS A 46 3.07 2.67 13.86
CA LYS A 46 2.13 1.72 13.25
C LYS A 46 1.18 2.41 12.27
N ALA A 47 0.66 3.59 12.63
CA ALA A 47 -0.17 4.40 11.74
C ALA A 47 0.61 4.86 10.50
N TYR A 48 1.85 5.31 10.68
CA TYR A 48 2.73 5.69 9.58
C TYR A 48 2.96 4.53 8.60
N LEU A 49 3.26 3.32 9.08
CA LEU A 49 3.44 2.15 8.20
C LEU A 49 2.16 1.83 7.40
N LYS A 50 0.98 2.06 8.00
CA LYS A 50 -0.33 1.75 7.42
C LYS A 50 -0.88 2.80 6.45
N GLU A 51 -0.26 3.97 6.31
CA GLU A 51 -0.87 5.08 5.57
C GLU A 51 -1.13 4.81 4.07
N TYR A 52 -0.37 3.92 3.41
CA TYR A 52 -0.50 3.60 1.98
C TYR A 52 -1.30 2.30 1.74
N HIS A 53 -2.41 2.13 2.48
CA HIS A 53 -3.32 1.00 2.27
C HIS A 53 -4.54 1.44 1.46
N TYR A 54 -4.99 0.58 0.54
CA TYR A 54 -6.26 0.77 -0.15
C TYR A 54 -7.40 0.17 0.68
N LYS A 55 -8.49 0.92 0.84
CA LYS A 55 -9.75 0.39 1.38
C LYS A 55 -10.47 -0.35 0.26
N GLN A 56 -10.21 -1.65 0.12
CA GLN A 56 -10.86 -2.45 -0.91
C GLN A 56 -12.25 -2.89 -0.43
N ARG A 57 -13.32 -2.30 -0.98
CA ARG A 57 -14.69 -2.78 -0.78
C ARG A 57 -14.99 -3.90 -1.76
N VAL A 58 -14.63 -5.14 -1.41
CA VAL A 58 -15.00 -6.30 -2.25
C VAL A 58 -16.46 -6.65 -2.00
N ARG A 59 -17.31 -6.53 -3.04
CA ARG A 59 -18.61 -7.21 -3.06
C ARG A 59 -18.35 -8.66 -3.48
N VAL A 60 -18.29 -9.57 -2.52
CA VAL A 60 -18.15 -11.00 -2.80
C VAL A 60 -19.50 -11.52 -3.29
N ARG A 61 -19.67 -11.71 -4.62
CA ARG A 61 -20.71 -12.61 -5.13
C ARG A 61 -20.17 -14.03 -4.98
N ARG A 62 -20.74 -14.80 -4.05
CA ARG A 62 -20.47 -16.24 -3.95
C ARG A 62 -21.19 -16.92 -5.12
N PHE A 63 -20.43 -17.47 -6.05
CA PHE A 63 -20.96 -18.28 -7.16
C PHE A 63 -21.20 -19.75 -6.77
N ASP A 64 -20.83 -20.14 -5.54
CA ASP A 64 -20.86 -21.55 -5.10
C ASP A 64 -22.24 -22.02 -4.58
N LEU A 65 -23.31 -21.24 -4.78
CA LEU A 65 -24.67 -21.57 -4.34
C LEU A 65 -25.65 -21.85 -5.50
N GLU A 66 -25.15 -21.90 -6.74
CA GLU A 66 -25.96 -22.25 -7.92
C GLU A 66 -25.51 -23.60 -8.50
N HIS A 67 -25.66 -24.71 -7.78
CA HIS A 67 -25.78 -26.07 -8.34
C HIS A 67 -26.55 -26.97 -7.39
#